data_AF-A0A1Q4VI11-F1
#
_entry.id   AF-A0A1Q4VI11-F1
#
_cell.length_a   1.000
_cell.length_b   1.000
_cell.length_c   1.000
_cell.angle_alpha   90.00
_cell.angle_beta   90.00
_cell.angle_gamma   90.00
#
_symmetry.space_group_name_H-M   'P 1'
#
loop_
_entity.id
_entity.type
_entity.pdbx_description
1 polymer ?
#
loop_
_entity_poly.entity_id
_entity_poly.type
_entity_poly.pdbx_seq_one_letter_code
_entity_poly.pdbx_strand_id
1 'polypeptide(L)'
;MAGDYIGQGHAGTYREPAAKLTLSGDAGQVRVRVTTGDEWWDVEIAAPKGEQLRPGVYRGAERASFRTGRSPGLDVGGNGRGCNELYGQFTVNQIATDAAGKVTLFDAAYTQKCESETAQPLKGTVKYRALPLSYAYKSEAGDYVGQGKSVTHTGATSLFRLTDSYAGGVTFGVEGKREYWTAEFRPPVGERLTAGRTYQVTGAKGGATLEVYGNGRSCGNATGEFTVDRLYFTDEGKVTGLALRYRQVCGGGTAGMSGTVHYAA
;
A
#
# COMPACT_ATOMS: atom_id res chain seq x y z
N MET A 1 1.98 -9.49 21.13
CA MET A 1 1.17 -10.68 21.51
C MET A 1 1.72 -11.22 22.82
N ALA A 2 0.90 -11.68 23.76
CA ALA A 2 1.38 -12.19 25.04
C ALA A 2 2.51 -13.20 24.85
N GLY A 3 3.67 -12.96 25.48
CA GLY A 3 4.88 -13.80 25.36
C GLY A 3 5.96 -13.32 24.38
N ASP A 4 5.73 -12.27 23.59
CA ASP A 4 6.80 -11.60 22.84
C ASP A 4 7.71 -10.79 23.78
N TYR A 5 9.03 -10.99 23.70
CA TYR A 5 10.01 -10.40 24.62
C TYR A 5 10.14 -8.88 24.47
N ILE A 6 10.05 -8.36 23.25
CA ILE A 6 10.31 -6.94 22.97
C ILE A 6 9.10 -6.09 23.33
N GLY A 7 7.92 -6.43 22.79
CA GLY A 7 6.67 -5.73 23.06
C GLY A 7 5.98 -6.12 24.35
N GLN A 8 6.48 -7.14 25.06
CA GLN A 8 5.93 -7.66 26.31
C GLN A 8 4.43 -7.96 26.24
N GLY A 9 3.93 -8.29 25.05
CA GLY A 9 2.51 -8.51 24.80
C GLY A 9 1.65 -7.29 24.53
N HIS A 10 2.18 -6.07 24.69
CA HIS A 10 1.45 -4.85 24.43
C HIS A 10 1.38 -4.52 22.93
N ALA A 11 0.33 -3.79 22.56
CA ALA A 11 0.19 -3.15 21.26
C ALA A 11 0.27 -1.63 21.47
N GLY A 12 0.90 -0.93 20.53
CA GLY A 12 1.08 0.53 20.58
C GLY A 12 0.92 1.15 19.21
N THR A 13 0.55 2.43 19.17
CA THR A 13 0.54 3.24 17.95
C THR A 13 1.26 4.54 18.24
N TYR A 14 2.30 4.82 17.46
CA TYR A 14 3.15 6.00 17.63
C TYR A 14 3.04 6.87 16.38
N ARG A 15 2.64 8.13 16.56
CA ARG A 15 2.43 9.08 15.47
C ARG A 15 2.85 10.49 15.89
N GLU A 16 3.38 11.25 14.96
CA GLU A 16 3.64 12.68 15.18
C GLU A 16 2.32 13.45 15.38
N PRO A 17 2.30 14.49 16.23
CA PRO A 17 3.45 15.01 17.00
C PRO A 17 3.67 14.30 18.35
N ALA A 18 2.79 13.38 18.77
CA ALA A 18 2.87 12.72 20.08
C ALA A 18 4.11 11.82 20.25
N ALA A 19 4.65 11.30 19.14
CA ALA A 19 5.93 10.59 19.09
C ALA A 19 6.80 11.21 18.00
N LYS A 20 8.09 11.40 18.26
CA LYS A 20 9.07 11.84 17.27
C LYS A 20 9.49 10.66 16.42
N LEU A 21 9.40 10.79 15.09
CA LEU A 21 9.82 9.76 14.15
C LEU A 21 11.01 10.26 13.32
N THR A 22 12.07 9.46 13.26
CA THR A 22 13.24 9.76 12.42
C THR A 22 13.54 8.59 11.48
N LEU A 23 13.82 8.93 10.22
CA LEU A 23 14.21 7.99 9.17
C LEU A 23 15.66 8.27 8.78
N SER A 24 16.45 7.19 8.67
CA SER A 24 17.86 7.25 8.29
C SER A 24 18.26 6.03 7.46
N GLY A 25 19.41 6.14 6.79
CA GLY A 25 19.97 5.09 5.94
C GLY A 25 19.65 5.26 4.46
N ASP A 26 19.87 4.20 3.71
CA ASP A 26 19.73 4.11 2.25
C ASP A 26 18.89 2.87 1.87
N ALA A 27 18.77 2.58 0.58
CA ALA A 27 18.01 1.41 0.14
C ALA A 27 18.64 0.08 0.58
N GLY A 28 19.93 0.01 0.93
CA GLY A 28 20.55 -1.19 1.49
C GLY A 28 20.16 -1.45 2.94
N GLN A 29 19.94 -0.39 3.73
CA GLN A 29 19.57 -0.47 5.14
C GLN A 29 18.79 0.76 5.59
N VAL A 30 17.57 0.53 6.07
CA VAL A 30 16.67 1.55 6.58
C VAL A 30 16.54 1.41 8.09
N ARG A 31 16.73 2.51 8.81
CA ARG A 31 16.45 2.59 10.25
C ARG A 31 15.41 3.65 10.53
N VAL A 32 14.34 3.23 11.22
CA VAL A 32 13.32 4.11 11.77
C VAL A 32 13.42 4.11 13.29
N ARG A 33 13.59 5.29 13.87
CA ARG A 33 13.59 5.47 15.32
C ARG A 33 12.36 6.27 15.74
N VAL A 34 11.69 5.74 16.76
CA VAL A 34 10.55 6.38 17.44
C VAL A 34 11.01 6.77 18.84
N THR A 35 10.64 7.97 19.27
CA THR A 35 10.92 8.42 20.64
C THR A 35 9.71 9.19 21.18
N THR A 36 9.25 8.82 22.37
CA THR A 36 8.26 9.55 23.18
C THR A 36 8.95 10.08 24.43
N GLY A 37 8.19 10.59 25.41
CA GLY A 37 8.75 10.98 26.71
C GLY A 37 9.34 9.79 27.49
N ASP A 38 8.72 8.61 27.38
CA ASP A 38 9.01 7.46 28.25
C ASP A 38 9.48 6.22 27.49
N GLU A 39 9.35 6.22 26.16
CA GLU A 39 9.60 5.04 25.33
C GLU A 39 10.41 5.36 24.08
N TRP A 40 11.18 4.37 23.63
CA TRP A 40 11.84 4.43 22.33
C TRP A 40 11.80 3.08 21.63
N TRP A 41 11.76 3.15 20.31
CA TRP A 41 11.82 1.99 19.42
C TRP A 41 12.84 2.24 18.32
N ASP A 42 13.55 1.18 17.93
CA ASP A 42 14.44 1.16 16.78
C ASP A 42 13.99 0.00 15.89
N VAL A 43 13.64 0.33 14.64
CA VAL A 43 13.25 -0.63 13.62
C VAL A 43 14.27 -0.55 12.50
N GLU A 44 15.06 -1.60 12.36
CA GLU A 44 16.07 -1.74 11.32
C GLU A 44 15.63 -2.81 10.31
N ILE A 45 15.61 -2.44 9.03
CA ILE A 45 15.29 -3.33 7.91
C ILE A 45 16.40 -3.21 6.88
N ALA A 46 16.98 -4.32 6.47
CA ALA A 46 18.08 -4.35 5.53
C ALA A 46 17.82 -5.30 4.36
N ALA A 47 18.27 -4.89 3.18
CA ALA A 47 18.39 -5.80 2.04
C ALA A 47 19.44 -6.89 2.32
N PRO A 48 19.43 -7.99 1.56
CA PRO A 48 20.60 -8.87 1.49
C PRO A 48 21.90 -8.09 1.27
N LYS A 49 23.03 -8.59 1.76
CA LYS A 49 24.31 -7.88 1.69
C LYS A 49 24.67 -7.54 0.22
N GLY A 50 24.92 -6.26 -0.05
CA GLY A 50 25.23 -5.74 -1.39
C GLY A 50 24.02 -5.51 -2.30
N GLU A 51 22.80 -5.78 -1.82
CA GLU A 51 21.56 -5.53 -2.55
C GLU A 51 20.84 -4.28 -2.02
N GLN A 52 19.78 -3.87 -2.71
CA GLN A 52 18.91 -2.75 -2.32
C GLN A 52 17.48 -3.23 -2.12
N LEU A 53 16.82 -2.69 -1.11
CA LEU A 53 15.40 -2.86 -0.85
C LEU A 53 14.59 -2.29 -2.00
N ARG A 54 13.62 -3.08 -2.44
CA ARG A 54 12.60 -2.71 -3.42
C ARG A 54 11.25 -3.18 -2.87
N PRO A 55 10.12 -2.66 -3.39
CA PRO A 55 8.83 -3.22 -3.02
C PRO A 55 8.81 -4.73 -3.24
N GLY A 56 8.42 -5.48 -2.22
CA GLY A 56 8.54 -6.94 -2.23
C GLY A 56 8.41 -7.59 -0.85
N VAL A 57 8.39 -8.92 -0.85
CA VAL A 57 8.32 -9.74 0.37
C VAL A 57 9.67 -10.41 0.61
N TYR A 58 10.24 -10.15 1.79
CA TYR A 58 11.54 -10.63 2.24
C TYR A 58 11.32 -11.64 3.36
N ARG A 59 11.66 -12.92 3.10
CA ARG A 59 11.49 -14.04 4.04
C ARG A 59 12.84 -14.50 4.58
N GLY A 60 12.82 -15.20 5.71
CA GLY A 60 14.04 -15.71 6.34
C GLY A 60 14.97 -14.58 6.76
N ALA A 61 14.40 -13.49 7.29
CA ALA A 61 15.19 -12.38 7.80
C ALA A 61 15.94 -12.82 9.05
N GLU A 62 17.22 -12.48 9.09
CA GLU A 62 18.12 -12.66 10.22
C GLU A 62 18.36 -11.31 10.91
N ARG A 63 19.05 -11.33 12.06
CA ARG A 63 19.38 -10.09 12.77
C ARG A 63 20.20 -9.17 11.87
N ALA A 64 19.71 -7.95 11.65
CA ALA A 64 20.15 -7.11 10.53
C ALA A 64 21.68 -6.95 10.41
N SER A 65 22.38 -6.69 11.51
CA SER A 65 23.84 -6.51 11.53
C SER A 65 24.64 -7.81 11.34
N PHE A 66 24.03 -8.98 11.60
CA PHE A 66 24.70 -10.28 11.57
C PHE A 66 24.25 -11.19 10.41
N ARG A 67 23.29 -10.73 9.59
CA ARG A 67 22.72 -11.49 8.48
C ARG A 67 23.77 -12.13 7.57
N THR A 68 23.53 -13.35 7.16
CA THR A 68 24.45 -14.16 6.36
C THR A 68 23.95 -14.31 4.92
N GLY A 69 24.87 -14.65 4.00
CA GLY A 69 24.54 -14.94 2.60
C GLY A 69 23.59 -13.94 1.95
N ARG A 70 22.45 -14.45 1.47
CA ARG A 70 21.37 -13.68 0.84
C ARG A 70 20.18 -13.43 1.77
N SER A 71 20.32 -13.72 3.07
CA SER A 71 19.26 -13.45 4.03
C SER A 71 19.07 -11.94 4.18
N PRO A 72 17.83 -11.44 4.15
CA PRO A 72 17.55 -10.05 4.46
C PRO A 72 17.71 -9.80 5.96
N GLY A 73 17.78 -8.53 6.36
CA GLY A 73 17.97 -8.14 7.75
C GLY A 73 16.73 -7.54 8.37
N LEU A 74 16.42 -7.93 9.60
CA LEU A 74 15.44 -7.29 10.47
C LEU A 74 16.06 -7.18 11.87
N ASP A 75 15.87 -6.07 12.56
CA ASP A 75 16.18 -5.95 14.00
C ASP A 75 15.23 -4.91 14.59
N VAL A 76 14.30 -5.36 15.43
CA VAL A 76 13.34 -4.50 16.12
C VAL A 76 13.55 -4.61 17.60
N GLY A 77 13.86 -3.47 18.21
CA GLY A 77 14.09 -3.34 19.64
C GLY A 77 13.51 -2.05 20.19
N GLY A 78 13.54 -1.91 21.51
CA GLY A 78 13.03 -0.74 22.20
C GLY A 78 13.14 -0.88 23.71
N ASN A 79 13.22 0.25 24.41
CA ASN A 79 13.27 0.30 25.87
C ASN A 79 14.33 -0.64 26.49
N GLY A 80 15.49 -0.75 25.86
CA GLY A 80 16.61 -1.60 26.31
C GLY A 80 16.48 -3.09 25.97
N ARG A 81 15.47 -3.48 25.19
CA ARG A 81 15.26 -4.88 24.74
C ARG A 81 15.59 -5.04 23.26
N GLY A 82 16.21 -6.15 22.92
CA GLY A 82 16.54 -6.56 21.55
C GLY A 82 16.73 -8.08 21.49
N CYS A 83 16.63 -8.67 20.30
CA CYS A 83 16.96 -10.09 20.12
C CYS A 83 18.48 -10.27 19.98
N ASN A 84 19.02 -11.38 20.50
CA ASN A 84 20.35 -11.85 20.13
C ASN A 84 20.29 -12.62 18.81
N GLU A 85 19.30 -13.52 18.67
CA GLU A 85 19.01 -14.26 17.45
C GLU A 85 17.60 -13.92 16.94
N LEU A 86 17.46 -13.79 15.62
CA LEU A 86 16.24 -13.26 15.02
C LEU A 86 15.76 -14.14 13.87
N TYR A 87 14.48 -14.49 13.94
CA TYR A 87 13.76 -15.20 12.90
C TYR A 87 12.60 -14.33 12.43
N GLY A 88 12.66 -13.87 11.18
CA GLY A 88 11.69 -12.88 10.73
C GLY A 88 11.35 -12.91 9.25
N GLN A 89 10.44 -12.01 8.91
CA GLN A 89 10.14 -11.64 7.55
C GLN A 89 9.61 -10.20 7.56
N PHE A 90 9.76 -9.52 6.44
CA PHE A 90 9.15 -8.22 6.25
C PHE A 90 8.67 -8.05 4.82
N THR A 91 7.82 -7.05 4.64
CA THR A 91 7.23 -6.66 3.37
C THR A 91 7.48 -5.18 3.20
N VAL A 92 8.17 -4.80 2.13
CA VAL A 92 8.32 -3.40 1.74
C VAL A 92 7.19 -3.09 0.76
N ASN A 93 6.26 -2.24 1.15
CA ASN A 93 5.20 -1.77 0.27
C ASN A 93 5.68 -0.62 -0.61
N GLN A 94 6.43 0.32 -0.03
CA GLN A 94 6.96 1.49 -0.73
C GLN A 94 8.33 1.86 -0.17
N ILE A 95 9.23 2.27 -1.05
CA ILE A 95 10.52 2.85 -0.70
C ILE A 95 10.91 3.86 -1.77
N ALA A 96 11.43 5.02 -1.36
CA ALA A 96 12.03 5.99 -2.27
C ALA A 96 13.31 6.57 -1.67
N THR A 97 14.25 6.91 -2.54
CA THR A 97 15.51 7.57 -2.18
C THR A 97 15.64 8.91 -2.89
N ASP A 98 16.42 9.81 -2.30
CA ASP A 98 16.90 11.00 -3.03
C ASP A 98 18.06 10.65 -3.99
N ALA A 99 18.58 11.67 -4.69
CA ALA A 99 19.68 11.51 -5.64
C ALA A 99 21.01 11.07 -4.98
N ALA A 100 21.16 11.28 -3.67
CA ALA A 100 22.31 10.83 -2.89
C ALA A 100 22.12 9.39 -2.35
N GLY A 101 20.98 8.75 -2.62
CA GLY A 101 20.65 7.40 -2.19
C GLY A 101 20.03 7.30 -0.80
N LYS A 102 19.83 8.43 -0.10
CA LYS A 102 19.23 8.43 1.24
C LYS A 102 17.73 8.15 1.13
N VAL A 103 17.19 7.31 1.99
CA VAL A 103 15.75 7.02 1.98
C VAL A 103 14.94 8.22 2.47
N THR A 104 13.91 8.56 1.71
CA THR A 104 13.02 9.71 1.94
C THR A 104 11.58 9.28 2.26
N LEU A 105 11.21 8.06 1.88
CA LEU A 105 9.88 7.46 2.08
C LEU A 105 10.03 5.97 2.36
N PHE A 106 9.28 5.46 3.34
CA PHE A 106 9.26 4.04 3.64
C PHE A 106 7.91 3.56 4.19
N ASP A 107 7.35 2.50 3.60
CA ASP A 107 6.21 1.73 4.12
C ASP A 107 6.60 0.26 4.16
N ALA A 108 6.61 -0.31 5.36
CA ALA A 108 6.89 -1.72 5.55
C ALA A 108 6.03 -2.34 6.66
N ALA A 109 5.82 -3.65 6.56
CA ALA A 109 5.26 -4.47 7.62
C ALA A 109 6.24 -5.59 7.95
N TYR A 110 6.37 -5.93 9.22
CA TYR A 110 7.32 -6.95 9.66
C TYR A 110 6.72 -7.94 10.66
N THR A 111 7.36 -9.10 10.74
CA THR A 111 7.16 -10.08 11.79
C THR A 111 8.53 -10.56 12.24
N GLN A 112 8.80 -10.49 13.53
CA GLN A 112 10.04 -10.89 14.18
C GLN A 112 9.72 -11.87 15.30
N LYS A 113 10.62 -12.83 15.52
CA LYS A 113 10.66 -13.70 16.69
C LYS A 113 12.07 -13.68 17.25
N CYS A 114 12.22 -13.53 18.57
CA CYS A 114 13.52 -13.57 19.22
C CYS A 114 13.89 -14.98 19.66
N GLU A 115 15.17 -15.32 19.55
CA GLU A 115 15.83 -16.52 20.09
C GLU A 115 15.36 -17.88 19.52
N SER A 116 14.19 -17.97 18.88
CA SER A 116 13.66 -19.21 18.32
C SER A 116 12.63 -18.99 17.21
N GLU A 117 12.61 -19.88 16.20
CA GLU A 117 11.61 -19.92 15.13
C GLU A 117 10.18 -20.13 15.64
N THR A 118 10.01 -20.76 16.79
CA THR A 118 8.68 -21.06 17.37
C THR A 118 8.25 -20.04 18.41
N ALA A 119 9.09 -19.05 18.73
CA ALA A 119 8.76 -17.99 19.68
C ALA A 119 7.57 -17.14 19.21
N GLN A 120 6.93 -16.48 20.17
CA GLN A 120 5.79 -15.62 19.88
C GLN A 120 6.24 -14.41 19.04
N PRO A 121 5.53 -14.08 17.94
CA PRO A 121 5.96 -13.00 17.07
C PRO A 121 5.62 -11.62 17.61
N LEU A 122 6.58 -10.69 17.49
CA LEU A 122 6.33 -9.26 17.37
C LEU A 122 5.92 -8.95 15.92
N LYS A 123 4.85 -8.18 15.75
CA LYS A 123 4.42 -7.69 14.44
C LYS A 123 4.27 -6.19 14.49
N GLY A 124 4.60 -5.52 13.40
CA GLY A 124 4.43 -4.08 13.31
C GLY A 124 4.37 -3.57 11.88
N THR A 125 3.98 -2.31 11.76
CA THR A 125 3.97 -1.56 10.51
C THR A 125 4.69 -0.24 10.71
N VAL A 126 5.56 0.10 9.77
CA VAL A 126 6.28 1.37 9.73
C VAL A 126 5.79 2.15 8.53
N LYS A 127 5.41 3.41 8.75
CA LYS A 127 5.10 4.36 7.68
C LYS A 127 5.79 5.68 7.95
N TYR A 128 6.67 6.08 7.05
CA TYR A 128 7.34 7.37 7.07
C TYR A 128 7.16 8.06 5.72
N ARG A 129 6.43 9.17 5.72
CA ARG A 129 6.06 9.95 4.51
C ARG A 129 5.44 9.13 3.37
N ALA A 130 5.00 7.91 3.67
CA ALA A 130 4.41 7.02 2.70
C ALA A 130 2.90 7.20 2.69
N LEU A 131 2.39 7.65 1.54
CA LEU A 131 0.97 7.70 1.29
C LEU A 131 0.47 6.33 0.80
N PRO A 132 -0.73 5.90 1.22
CA PRO A 132 -1.32 4.63 0.82
C PRO A 132 -1.19 4.34 -0.69
N LEU A 133 -0.71 3.13 -1.01
CA LEU A 133 -0.65 2.58 -2.36
C LEU A 133 -1.24 1.17 -2.37
N SER A 134 -2.50 1.06 -2.77
CA SER A 134 -3.24 -0.20 -2.81
C SER A 134 -4.43 -0.17 -3.75
N TYR A 135 -4.86 -1.36 -4.16
CA TYR A 135 -6.14 -1.57 -4.82
C TYR A 135 -6.80 -2.79 -4.21
N ALA A 136 -8.04 -2.67 -3.76
CA ALA A 136 -8.82 -3.81 -3.32
C ALA A 136 -10.14 -3.83 -4.06
N TYR A 137 -10.60 -5.01 -4.44
CA TYR A 137 -11.93 -5.18 -4.98
C TYR A 137 -12.64 -6.39 -4.36
N LYS A 138 -13.96 -6.32 -4.38
CA LYS A 138 -14.89 -7.38 -4.03
C LYS A 138 -15.94 -7.47 -5.13
N SER A 139 -15.99 -8.62 -5.78
CA SER A 139 -16.96 -8.95 -6.81
C SER A 139 -18.01 -9.90 -6.24
N GLU A 140 -19.27 -9.62 -6.53
CA GLU A 140 -20.40 -10.47 -6.14
C GLU A 140 -20.49 -11.71 -7.05
N ALA A 141 -21.07 -12.80 -6.55
CA ALA A 141 -21.34 -13.96 -7.39
C ALA A 141 -22.26 -13.57 -8.55
N GLY A 142 -21.88 -13.94 -9.78
CA GLY A 142 -22.61 -13.55 -11.00
C GLY A 142 -22.11 -12.26 -11.66
N ASP A 143 -21.19 -11.50 -11.05
CA ASP A 143 -20.51 -10.40 -11.73
C ASP A 143 -19.53 -10.94 -12.79
N TYR A 144 -19.71 -10.50 -14.03
CA TYR A 144 -18.94 -10.98 -15.17
C TYR A 144 -17.46 -10.58 -15.07
N VAL A 145 -17.16 -9.36 -14.61
CA VAL A 145 -15.80 -8.83 -14.65
C VAL A 145 -14.93 -9.46 -13.56
N GLY A 146 -15.37 -9.36 -12.30
CA GLY A 146 -14.63 -9.83 -11.14
C GLY A 146 -14.87 -11.30 -10.75
N GLN A 147 -15.86 -11.97 -11.36
CA GLN A 147 -16.12 -13.41 -11.23
C GLN A 147 -16.31 -13.90 -9.78
N GLY A 148 -16.94 -13.08 -8.92
CA GLY A 148 -17.16 -13.41 -7.51
C GLY A 148 -15.89 -13.43 -6.65
N LYS A 149 -14.76 -12.90 -7.15
CA LYS A 149 -13.48 -12.89 -6.43
C LYS A 149 -13.33 -11.65 -5.55
N SER A 150 -12.43 -11.74 -4.58
CA SER A 150 -11.97 -10.61 -3.79
C SER A 150 -10.46 -10.66 -3.67
N VAL A 151 -9.77 -9.59 -4.08
CA VAL A 151 -8.30 -9.52 -4.07
C VAL A 151 -7.87 -8.14 -3.60
N THR A 152 -6.74 -8.10 -2.88
CA THR A 152 -6.06 -6.87 -2.49
C THR A 152 -4.65 -6.85 -3.07
N HIS A 153 -4.33 -5.81 -3.80
CA HIS A 153 -3.03 -5.46 -4.33
C HIS A 153 -2.38 -4.41 -3.43
N THR A 154 -1.11 -4.62 -3.09
CA THR A 154 -0.27 -3.62 -2.42
C THR A 154 1.01 -3.40 -3.23
N GLY A 155 1.74 -2.32 -2.94
CA GLY A 155 3.01 -2.02 -3.60
C GLY A 155 4.03 -3.17 -3.51
N ALA A 156 3.94 -4.01 -2.47
CA ALA A 156 4.81 -5.18 -2.33
C ALA A 156 4.48 -6.35 -3.28
N THR A 157 3.28 -6.37 -3.87
CA THR A 157 2.81 -7.49 -4.70
C THR A 157 2.46 -7.10 -6.12
N SER A 158 2.42 -5.79 -6.41
CA SER A 158 1.81 -5.28 -7.63
C SER A 158 2.42 -3.94 -8.00
N LEU A 159 2.43 -3.66 -9.30
CA LEU A 159 2.78 -2.37 -9.88
C LEU A 159 1.52 -1.54 -10.03
N PHE A 160 1.66 -0.24 -9.83
CA PHE A 160 0.56 0.73 -9.89
C PHE A 160 0.91 1.84 -10.86
N ARG A 161 -0.05 2.24 -11.68
CA ARG A 161 0.07 3.39 -12.58
C ARG A 161 -1.15 4.28 -12.42
N LEU A 162 -0.90 5.58 -12.44
CA LEU A 162 -1.94 6.59 -12.54
C LEU A 162 -1.58 7.52 -13.71
N THR A 163 -2.53 7.74 -14.61
CA THR A 163 -2.40 8.69 -15.72
C THR A 163 -3.67 9.50 -15.83
N ASP A 164 -3.56 10.75 -16.28
CA ASP A 164 -4.72 11.54 -16.67
C ASP A 164 -5.44 10.83 -17.84
N SER A 165 -6.77 10.86 -17.82
CA SER A 165 -7.61 10.48 -18.95
C SER A 165 -8.14 11.74 -19.65
N TYR A 166 -8.71 11.56 -20.85
CA TYR A 166 -9.42 12.62 -21.54
C TYR A 166 -10.60 13.13 -20.70
N ALA A 167 -11.09 14.34 -21.04
CA ALA A 167 -12.22 14.98 -20.37
C ALA A 167 -12.07 15.12 -18.84
N GLY A 168 -10.85 15.30 -18.34
CA GLY A 168 -10.58 15.59 -16.92
C GLY A 168 -10.76 14.40 -15.98
N GLY A 169 -10.73 13.18 -16.51
CA GLY A 169 -10.73 11.95 -15.73
C GLY A 169 -9.33 11.40 -15.46
N VAL A 170 -9.30 10.16 -14.95
CA VAL A 170 -8.08 9.42 -14.65
C VAL A 170 -8.21 7.96 -15.07
N THR A 171 -7.09 7.38 -15.46
CA THR A 171 -6.93 5.94 -15.67
C THR A 171 -5.97 5.40 -14.63
N PHE A 172 -6.47 4.50 -13.81
CA PHE A 172 -5.70 3.74 -12.83
C PHE A 172 -5.42 2.34 -13.36
N GLY A 173 -4.18 1.89 -13.26
CA GLY A 173 -3.76 0.56 -13.64
C GLY A 173 -3.08 -0.16 -12.48
N VAL A 174 -3.34 -1.46 -12.34
CA VAL A 174 -2.64 -2.33 -11.40
C VAL A 174 -2.37 -3.68 -12.01
N GLU A 175 -1.13 -4.16 -11.84
CA GLU A 175 -0.68 -5.44 -12.35
C GLU A 175 0.08 -6.19 -11.26
N GLY A 176 -0.30 -7.45 -11.02
CA GLY A 176 0.34 -8.30 -10.02
C GLY A 176 -0.56 -9.47 -9.64
N LYS A 177 -0.06 -10.43 -8.89
CA LYS A 177 -0.85 -11.59 -8.43
C LYS A 177 -1.56 -12.39 -9.55
N ARG A 178 -1.00 -12.40 -10.76
CA ARG A 178 -1.61 -12.98 -11.99
C ARG A 178 -2.86 -12.25 -12.47
N GLU A 179 -3.02 -10.99 -12.07
CA GLU A 179 -4.11 -10.13 -12.49
C GLU A 179 -3.59 -8.83 -13.08
N TYR A 180 -4.34 -8.29 -14.04
CA TYR A 180 -4.15 -6.96 -14.61
C TYR A 180 -5.50 -6.27 -14.66
N TRP A 181 -5.60 -5.11 -14.03
CA TRP A 181 -6.81 -4.31 -13.92
C TRP A 181 -6.56 -2.90 -14.43
N THR A 182 -7.53 -2.37 -15.15
CA THR A 182 -7.63 -0.96 -15.51
C THR A 182 -8.97 -0.43 -15.00
N ALA A 183 -8.94 0.74 -14.39
CA ALA A 183 -10.10 1.45 -13.91
C ALA A 183 -10.07 2.88 -14.43
N GLU A 184 -11.07 3.26 -15.22
CA GLU A 184 -11.25 4.61 -15.72
C GLU A 184 -12.37 5.31 -14.95
N PHE A 185 -12.08 6.52 -14.48
CA PHE A 185 -13.03 7.39 -13.78
C PHE A 185 -13.06 8.75 -14.47
N ARG A 186 -14.20 9.10 -15.05
CA ARG A 186 -14.41 10.41 -15.70
C ARG A 186 -15.58 11.16 -15.07
N PRO A 187 -15.44 12.47 -14.78
CA PRO A 187 -16.56 13.31 -14.40
C PRO A 187 -17.47 13.57 -15.62
N PRO A 188 -18.64 14.19 -15.44
CA PRO A 188 -19.45 14.68 -16.55
C PRO A 188 -18.66 15.60 -17.49
N VAL A 189 -19.05 15.63 -18.76
CA VAL A 189 -18.36 16.42 -19.78
C VAL A 189 -18.31 17.90 -19.39
N GLY A 190 -17.11 18.48 -19.42
CA GLY A 190 -16.86 19.87 -19.03
C GLY A 190 -16.55 20.07 -17.54
N GLU A 191 -16.65 19.02 -16.72
CA GLU A 191 -16.30 19.05 -15.30
C GLU A 191 -14.89 18.47 -15.03
N ARG A 192 -14.44 18.61 -13.78
CA ARG A 192 -13.24 17.95 -13.24
C ARG A 192 -13.62 17.07 -12.05
N LEU A 193 -12.80 16.06 -11.79
CA LEU A 193 -12.92 15.27 -10.56
C LEU A 193 -12.74 16.18 -9.34
N THR A 194 -13.63 16.03 -8.37
CA THR A 194 -13.70 16.87 -7.16
C THR A 194 -13.63 15.97 -5.93
N ALA A 195 -12.70 16.23 -5.02
CA ALA A 195 -12.60 15.49 -3.76
C ALA A 195 -13.85 15.71 -2.89
N GLY A 196 -14.29 14.66 -2.20
CA GLY A 196 -15.53 14.61 -1.42
C GLY A 196 -16.81 14.41 -2.25
N ARG A 197 -16.73 14.26 -3.58
CA ARG A 197 -17.91 14.11 -4.44
C ARG A 197 -18.15 12.66 -4.85
N THR A 198 -19.42 12.26 -4.82
CA THR A 198 -19.93 11.03 -5.44
C THR A 198 -20.51 11.34 -6.81
N TYR A 199 -20.12 10.56 -7.81
CA TYR A 199 -20.55 10.63 -9.18
C TYR A 199 -21.42 9.41 -9.52
N GLN A 200 -22.62 9.68 -10.01
CA GLN A 200 -23.55 8.64 -10.47
C GLN A 200 -23.29 8.35 -11.95
N VAL A 201 -23.11 7.06 -12.28
CA VAL A 201 -22.84 6.55 -13.62
C VAL A 201 -24.08 5.85 -14.13
N THR A 202 -24.87 6.57 -14.91
CA THR A 202 -26.19 6.13 -15.39
C THR A 202 -26.18 5.70 -16.86
N GLY A 203 -25.07 5.89 -17.57
CA GLY A 203 -24.97 5.72 -19.03
C GLY A 203 -25.54 6.89 -19.85
N ALA A 204 -25.96 7.98 -19.19
CA ALA A 204 -26.44 9.18 -19.87
C ALA A 204 -25.33 9.84 -20.71
N LYS A 205 -25.68 10.34 -21.91
CA LYS A 205 -24.76 11.05 -22.79
C LYS A 205 -24.15 12.25 -22.06
N GLY A 206 -22.82 12.31 -21.99
CA GLY A 206 -22.09 13.38 -21.31
C GLY A 206 -22.06 13.27 -19.78
N GLY A 207 -22.63 12.20 -19.20
CA GLY A 207 -22.55 11.92 -17.77
C GLY A 207 -21.18 11.39 -17.34
N ALA A 208 -21.05 11.15 -16.03
CA ALA A 208 -19.85 10.52 -15.47
C ALA A 208 -19.68 9.10 -16.03
N THR A 209 -18.42 8.65 -16.13
CA THR A 209 -18.08 7.29 -16.57
C THR A 209 -17.26 6.56 -15.51
N LEU A 210 -17.60 5.29 -15.32
CA LEU A 210 -16.86 4.30 -14.54
C LEU A 210 -16.68 3.08 -15.43
N GLU A 211 -15.45 2.71 -15.71
CA GLU A 211 -15.16 1.47 -16.42
C GLU A 211 -14.00 0.73 -15.76
N VAL A 212 -14.32 -0.37 -15.10
CA VAL A 212 -13.36 -1.28 -14.50
C VAL A 212 -13.38 -2.58 -15.30
N TYR A 213 -12.21 -2.93 -15.80
CA TYR A 213 -12.00 -4.08 -16.66
C TYR A 213 -10.60 -4.65 -16.45
N GLY A 214 -10.42 -5.90 -16.82
CA GLY A 214 -9.16 -6.60 -16.57
C GLY A 214 -9.27 -8.09 -16.82
N ASN A 215 -8.13 -8.76 -16.88
CA ASN A 215 -8.07 -10.22 -17.06
C ASN A 215 -8.86 -10.72 -18.29
N GLY A 216 -8.86 -9.93 -19.37
CA GLY A 216 -9.56 -10.23 -20.63
C GLY A 216 -11.07 -10.01 -20.58
N ARG A 217 -11.59 -9.39 -19.52
CA ARG A 217 -13.02 -9.13 -19.31
C ARG A 217 -13.26 -7.64 -19.18
N SER A 218 -14.21 -7.15 -19.96
CA SER A 218 -14.71 -5.79 -19.88
C SER A 218 -16.23 -5.79 -19.89
N CYS A 219 -16.78 -4.61 -19.72
CA CYS A 219 -18.19 -4.42 -19.48
C CYS A 219 -18.70 -3.26 -20.33
N GLY A 220 -19.56 -3.56 -21.31
CA GLY A 220 -20.24 -2.52 -22.07
C GLY A 220 -21.29 -1.82 -21.21
N ASN A 221 -21.30 -0.48 -21.21
CA ASN A 221 -22.30 0.36 -20.53
C ASN A 221 -22.43 0.06 -19.03
N ALA A 222 -21.31 -0.01 -18.33
CA ALA A 222 -21.29 -0.09 -16.87
C ALA A 222 -22.10 1.04 -16.22
N THR A 223 -22.89 0.69 -15.22
CA THR A 223 -23.58 1.66 -14.34
C THR A 223 -23.07 1.54 -12.92
N GLY A 224 -23.42 2.51 -12.07
CA GLY A 224 -23.11 2.50 -10.65
C GLY A 224 -22.63 3.85 -10.18
N GLU A 225 -21.60 3.87 -9.36
CA GLU A 225 -21.10 5.11 -8.77
C GLU A 225 -19.62 5.02 -8.43
N PHE A 226 -18.99 6.19 -8.33
CA PHE A 226 -17.70 6.31 -7.67
C PHE A 226 -17.66 7.57 -6.80
N THR A 227 -16.97 7.47 -5.68
CA THR A 227 -16.73 8.59 -4.76
C THR A 227 -15.25 8.87 -4.73
N VAL A 228 -14.90 10.13 -4.97
CA VAL A 228 -13.51 10.57 -4.89
C VAL A 228 -13.27 11.13 -3.50
N ASP A 229 -12.51 10.42 -2.67
CA ASP A 229 -12.27 10.81 -1.28
C ASP A 229 -11.17 11.87 -1.20
N ARG A 230 -10.08 11.70 -1.96
CA ARG A 230 -8.94 12.62 -2.00
C ARG A 230 -8.37 12.73 -3.41
N LEU A 231 -7.87 13.90 -3.75
CA LEU A 231 -7.16 14.20 -5.01
C LEU A 231 -5.98 15.11 -4.71
N TYR A 232 -4.87 14.84 -5.39
CA TYR A 232 -3.67 15.65 -5.39
C TYR A 232 -3.27 15.95 -6.83
N PHE A 233 -2.78 17.16 -7.05
CA PHE A 233 -2.41 17.64 -8.37
C PHE A 233 -0.97 18.16 -8.39
N THR A 234 -0.33 18.16 -9.56
CA THR A 234 0.80 19.05 -9.82
C THR A 234 0.32 20.49 -9.98
N ASP A 235 1.25 21.45 -10.00
CA ASP A 235 0.95 22.86 -10.29
C ASP A 235 0.36 23.05 -11.70
N GLU A 236 0.70 22.16 -12.64
CA GLU A 236 0.11 22.12 -13.99
C GLU A 236 -1.26 21.43 -14.04
N GLY A 237 -1.78 20.97 -12.90
CA GLY A 237 -3.11 20.38 -12.78
C GLY A 237 -3.24 18.91 -13.16
N LYS A 238 -2.12 18.16 -13.23
CA LYS A 238 -2.13 16.70 -13.46
C LYS A 238 -2.38 15.94 -12.16
N VAL A 239 -3.14 14.84 -12.19
CA VAL A 239 -3.41 14.07 -10.96
C VAL A 239 -2.15 13.28 -10.55
N THR A 240 -1.63 13.56 -9.35
CA THR A 240 -0.46 12.87 -8.77
C THR A 240 -0.83 11.86 -7.70
N GLY A 241 -2.02 11.99 -7.11
CA GLY A 241 -2.53 11.05 -6.15
C GLY A 241 -4.05 11.10 -6.05
N LEU A 242 -4.65 9.95 -5.77
CA LEU A 242 -6.09 9.86 -5.56
C LEU A 242 -6.46 8.70 -4.64
N ALA A 243 -7.47 8.95 -3.83
CA ALA A 243 -8.18 7.91 -3.09
C ALA A 243 -9.63 7.92 -3.56
N LEU A 244 -10.14 6.78 -4.00
CA LEU A 244 -11.52 6.64 -4.42
C LEU A 244 -12.10 5.27 -4.08
N ARG A 245 -13.42 5.21 -4.10
CA ARG A 245 -14.22 3.99 -3.96
C ARG A 245 -15.22 3.95 -5.10
N TYR A 246 -15.53 2.76 -5.59
CA TYR A 246 -16.54 2.60 -6.63
C TYR A 246 -17.39 1.37 -6.40
N ARG A 247 -18.56 1.37 -7.05
CA ARG A 247 -19.38 0.20 -7.34
C ARG A 247 -19.77 0.25 -8.80
N GLN A 248 -19.40 -0.79 -9.55
CA GLN A 248 -19.79 -1.01 -10.93
C GLN A 248 -20.78 -2.17 -11.01
N VAL A 249 -21.75 -2.05 -11.90
CA VAL A 249 -22.68 -3.11 -12.28
C VAL A 249 -22.71 -3.20 -13.80
N CYS A 250 -22.71 -4.42 -14.32
CA CYS A 250 -22.57 -4.66 -15.76
C CYS A 250 -23.89 -4.95 -16.48
N GLY A 251 -24.08 -4.33 -17.66
CA GLY A 251 -25.04 -4.76 -18.68
C GLY A 251 -26.50 -4.92 -18.20
N GLY A 252 -26.93 -4.16 -17.19
CA GLY A 252 -28.27 -4.26 -16.61
C GLY A 252 -28.47 -5.43 -15.62
N GLY A 253 -27.40 -6.13 -15.24
CA GLY A 253 -27.43 -7.12 -14.16
C GLY A 253 -27.60 -6.48 -12.77
N THR A 254 -27.61 -7.31 -11.72
CA THR A 254 -27.71 -6.85 -10.32
C THR A 254 -26.43 -7.10 -9.51
N ALA A 255 -25.63 -8.08 -9.92
CA ALA A 255 -24.34 -8.38 -9.30
C ALA A 255 -23.30 -7.29 -9.64
N GLY A 256 -22.70 -6.71 -8.61
CA GLY A 256 -21.73 -5.63 -8.73
C GLY A 256 -20.32 -5.99 -8.30
N MET A 257 -19.37 -5.21 -8.79
CA MET A 257 -17.99 -5.17 -8.33
C MET A 257 -17.76 -3.85 -7.61
N SER A 258 -17.34 -3.91 -6.35
CA SER A 258 -16.93 -2.72 -5.60
C SER A 258 -15.42 -2.72 -5.41
N GLY A 259 -14.80 -1.55 -5.38
CA GLY A 259 -13.37 -1.46 -5.11
C GLY A 259 -12.94 -0.15 -4.48
N THR A 260 -11.76 -0.19 -3.87
CA THR A 260 -11.06 0.96 -3.30
C THR A 260 -9.71 1.09 -3.98
N VAL A 261 -9.40 2.32 -4.41
CA VAL A 261 -8.13 2.69 -5.02
C VAL A 261 -7.45 3.68 -4.09
N HIS A 262 -6.21 3.41 -3.75
CA HIS A 262 -5.29 4.33 -3.12
C HIS A 262 -4.05 4.44 -3.99
N TYR A 263 -3.82 5.62 -4.56
CA TYR A 263 -2.59 5.92 -5.27
C TYR A 263 -2.01 7.20 -4.68
N ALA A 264 -0.98 7.05 -3.85
CA ALA A 264 -0.33 8.18 -3.17
C ALA A 264 -1.35 9.12 -2.50
N ALA A 265 -2.40 8.55 -1.88
CA ALA A 265 -3.47 9.31 -1.23
C ALA A 265 -4.00 8.58 0.00
#